data_AF-A0A0A2LZW9-F1
#
_entry.id   AF-A0A0A2LZW9-F1
#
_cell.length_a   1.000
_cell.length_b   1.000
_cell.length_c   1.000
_cell.angle_alpha   90.00
_cell.angle_beta   90.00
_cell.angle_gamma   90.00
#
_symmetry.space_group_name_H-M   'P 1'
#
loop_
_entity.id
_entity.type
_entity.pdbx_description
1 polymer ?
#
loop_
_entity_poly.entity_id
_entity_poly.type
_entity_poly.pdbx_seq_one_letter_code
_entity_poly.pdbx_strand_id
1 'polypeptide(L)'
;MKNYDLKHVAYHILVGLYFMWLVVFGILLSMGLNSAFGGGSLQLLQIYPVWISLNFIMGTSVFVVLRLFRNRTFLSRIINYSYYVVIIAALITLLLIMNKG
;
A
#
# COMPACT_ATOMS: atom_id res chain seq x y z
N MET A 1 -14.79 27.03 -17.29
CA MET A 1 -15.17 25.83 -16.51
C MET A 1 -14.52 25.96 -15.13
N LYS A 2 -15.29 25.81 -14.04
CA LYS A 2 -14.87 26.18 -12.66
C LYS A 2 -13.74 25.25 -12.18
N ASN A 3 -12.50 25.76 -12.06
CA ASN A 3 -11.30 25.02 -11.63
C ASN A 3 -11.41 24.35 -10.24
N TYR A 4 -12.41 24.71 -9.44
CA TYR A 4 -12.70 24.09 -8.14
C TYR A 4 -13.21 22.65 -8.27
N ASP A 5 -13.88 22.31 -9.37
CA ASP A 5 -14.49 21.00 -9.58
C ASP A 5 -13.43 19.92 -9.86
N LEU A 6 -12.46 20.24 -10.73
CA LEU A 6 -11.36 19.36 -11.12
C LEU A 6 -10.49 18.90 -9.94
N LYS A 7 -10.14 19.81 -9.01
CA LYS A 7 -9.34 19.46 -7.83
C LYS A 7 -10.10 18.54 -6.86
N HIS A 8 -11.40 18.75 -6.73
CA HIS A 8 -12.25 17.97 -5.84
C HIS A 8 -12.48 16.54 -6.36
N VAL A 9 -12.73 16.43 -7.67
CA VAL A 9 -12.86 15.14 -8.36
C VAL A 9 -11.54 14.37 -8.34
N ALA A 10 -10.41 15.02 -8.65
CA ALA A 10 -9.09 14.40 -8.60
C ALA A 10 -8.76 13.86 -7.19
N TYR A 11 -9.12 14.60 -6.14
CA TYR A 11 -8.96 14.13 -4.76
C TYR A 11 -9.74 12.84 -4.49
N HIS A 12 -11.02 12.78 -4.88
CA HIS A 12 -11.84 11.58 -4.67
C HIS A 12 -11.34 10.37 -5.47
N ILE A 13 -10.86 10.59 -6.70
CA ILE A 13 -10.24 9.53 -7.51
C ILE A 13 -8.99 9.00 -6.82
N LEU A 14 -8.11 9.87 -6.32
CA LEU A 14 -6.90 9.47 -5.59
C LEU A 14 -7.21 8.72 -4.31
N VAL A 15 -8.23 9.15 -3.56
CA VAL A 15 -8.73 8.44 -2.38
C VAL A 15 -9.22 7.05 -2.76
N GLY A 16 -10.01 6.92 -3.82
CA GLY A 16 -10.50 5.62 -4.31
C GLY A 16 -9.35 4.68 -4.70
N LEU A 17 -8.38 5.20 -5.45
CA LEU A 17 -7.16 4.45 -5.83
C LEU A 17 -6.36 4.01 -4.60
N TYR A 18 -6.24 4.87 -3.59
CA TYR A 18 -5.54 4.54 -2.35
C TYR A 18 -6.20 3.36 -1.61
N PHE A 19 -7.53 3.38 -1.46
CA PHE A 19 -8.23 2.27 -0.80
C PHE A 19 -8.20 0.98 -1.62
N MET A 20 -8.28 1.06 -2.95
CA MET A 20 -8.10 -0.11 -3.82
C MET A 20 -6.70 -0.70 -3.67
N TRP A 21 -5.67 0.16 -3.66
CA TRP A 21 -4.29 -0.26 -3.41
C TRP A 21 -4.14 -0.95 -2.05
N LEU A 22 -4.77 -0.45 -0.98
CA LEU A 22 -4.71 -1.11 0.33
C LEU A 22 -5.19 -2.56 0.29
N VAL A 23 -6.29 -2.84 -0.41
CA VAL A 23 -6.85 -4.19 -0.51
C VAL A 23 -5.90 -5.09 -1.31
N VAL A 24 -5.46 -4.63 -2.48
CA VAL A 24 -4.52 -5.38 -3.34
C VAL A 24 -3.22 -5.67 -2.61
N PHE A 25 -2.70 -4.67 -1.89
CA PHE A 25 -1.47 -4.82 -1.13
C PHE A 25 -1.64 -5.77 0.06
N GLY A 26 -2.76 -5.73 0.76
CA GLY A 26 -3.08 -6.67 1.83
C GLY A 26 -3.11 -8.13 1.36
N ILE A 27 -3.71 -8.38 0.19
CA ILE A 27 -3.71 -9.71 -0.46
C ILE A 27 -2.28 -10.13 -0.79
N LEU A 28 -1.48 -9.23 -1.37
CA LEU A 28 -0.09 -9.52 -1.71
C LEU A 28 0.76 -9.88 -0.48
N LEU A 29 0.60 -9.15 0.64
CA LEU A 29 1.26 -9.49 1.90
C LEU A 29 0.84 -10.88 2.40
N SER A 30 -0.47 -11.19 2.34
CA SER A 30 -0.99 -12.50 2.73
C SER A 30 -0.40 -13.64 1.87
N MET A 31 -0.30 -13.44 0.56
CA MET A 31 0.32 -14.40 -0.36
C MET A 31 1.80 -14.61 -0.03
N GLY A 32 2.54 -13.54 0.25
CA GLY A 32 3.95 -13.62 0.66
C GLY A 32 4.14 -14.41 1.96
N LEU A 33 3.31 -14.15 2.97
CA LEU A 33 3.32 -14.89 4.23
C LEU A 33 2.94 -16.36 4.03
N ASN A 34 1.89 -16.63 3.23
CA ASN A 34 1.47 -18.00 2.94
C ASN A 34 2.59 -18.77 2.22
N SER A 35 3.31 -18.13 1.30
CA SER A 35 4.49 -18.73 0.66
C SER A 35 5.60 -19.03 1.66
N ALA A 36 5.85 -18.15 2.64
CA ALA A 36 6.93 -18.32 3.60
C ALA A 36 6.66 -19.37 4.69
N PHE A 37 5.42 -19.53 5.11
CA PHE A 37 5.04 -20.49 6.15
C PHE A 37 4.40 -21.78 5.63
N GLY A 38 3.81 -21.73 4.43
CA GLY A 38 3.10 -22.86 3.81
C GLY A 38 3.95 -23.75 2.89
N GLY A 39 5.27 -23.55 2.84
CA GLY A 39 6.17 -24.36 2.01
C GLY A 39 6.12 -24.00 0.52
N GLY A 40 5.96 -22.71 0.19
CA GLY A 40 6.03 -22.23 -1.19
C GLY A 40 7.39 -22.50 -1.85
N SER A 41 7.44 -22.44 -3.18
CA SER A 41 8.70 -22.67 -3.91
C SER A 41 9.75 -21.58 -3.62
N LEU A 42 11.03 -21.94 -3.72
CA LEU A 42 12.14 -21.00 -3.51
C LEU A 42 12.07 -19.79 -4.44
N GLN A 43 11.59 -19.97 -5.67
CA GLN A 43 11.37 -18.88 -6.62
C GLN A 43 10.34 -17.87 -6.12
N LEU A 44 9.24 -18.34 -5.51
CA LEU A 44 8.21 -17.45 -4.96
C LEU A 44 8.73 -16.67 -3.76
N LEU A 45 9.50 -17.31 -2.88
CA LEU A 45 10.17 -16.65 -1.75
C LEU A 45 11.09 -15.50 -2.17
N GLN A 46 11.73 -15.61 -3.34
CA GLN A 46 12.59 -14.56 -3.89
C GLN A 46 11.80 -13.44 -4.58
N ILE A 47 10.67 -13.75 -5.21
CA ILE A 47 9.91 -12.76 -6.00
C ILE A 47 8.98 -11.90 -5.15
N TYR A 48 8.37 -12.46 -4.10
CA TYR A 48 7.43 -11.73 -3.25
C TYR A 48 8.04 -10.49 -2.57
N PRO A 49 9.27 -10.53 -2.01
CA PRO A 49 9.90 -9.35 -1.47
C PRO A 49 10.02 -8.20 -2.48
N VAL A 50 10.35 -8.52 -3.74
CA VAL A 50 10.45 -7.54 -4.83
C VAL A 50 9.08 -6.94 -5.14
N TRP A 51 8.06 -7.77 -5.31
CA TRP A 51 6.70 -7.31 -5.61
C TRP A 51 6.08 -6.49 -4.48
N ILE A 52 6.29 -6.90 -3.23
CA ILE A 52 5.86 -6.16 -2.05
C ILE A 52 6.56 -4.80 -2.02
N SER A 53 7.87 -4.76 -2.24
CA SER A 53 8.64 -3.50 -2.25
C SER A 53 8.17 -2.54 -3.35
N LEU A 54 7.98 -3.03 -4.57
CA LEU A 54 7.49 -2.22 -5.70
C LEU A 54 6.07 -1.70 -5.45
N ASN A 55 5.16 -2.54 -4.96
CA ASN A 55 3.81 -2.11 -4.63
C ASN A 55 3.77 -1.11 -3.48
N PHE A 56 4.66 -1.28 -2.50
CA PHE A 56 4.81 -0.35 -1.38
C PHE A 56 5.27 1.03 -1.87
N ILE A 57 6.24 1.07 -2.80
CA ILE A 57 6.69 2.32 -3.43
C ILE A 57 5.53 2.98 -4.19
N MET A 58 4.78 2.24 -5.01
CA MET A 58 3.62 2.79 -5.73
C MET A 58 2.56 3.37 -4.78
N GLY A 59 2.20 2.65 -3.73
CA GLY A 59 1.27 3.14 -2.71
C GLY A 59 1.77 4.38 -1.98
N THR A 60 3.07 4.42 -1.68
CA THR A 60 3.74 5.59 -1.11
C THR A 60 3.61 6.80 -2.05
N SER A 61 3.80 6.62 -3.35
CA SER A 61 3.62 7.70 -4.33
C SER A 61 2.18 8.22 -4.32
N VAL A 62 1.17 7.35 -4.31
CA VAL A 62 -0.25 7.75 -4.20
C VAL A 62 -0.50 8.52 -2.91
N PHE A 63 0.00 8.02 -1.78
CA PHE A 63 -0.13 8.68 -0.48
C PHE A 63 0.52 10.08 -0.46
N VAL A 64 1.73 10.21 -1.00
CA VAL A 64 2.44 11.49 -1.11
C VAL A 64 1.63 12.49 -1.94
N VAL A 65 1.14 12.08 -3.10
CA VAL A 65 0.29 12.93 -3.95
C VAL A 65 -0.99 13.34 -3.21
N LEU A 66 -1.63 12.42 -2.49
CA LEU A 66 -2.83 12.70 -1.70
C LEU A 66 -2.56 13.73 -0.58
N ARG A 67 -1.37 13.68 0.05
CA ARG A 67 -0.94 14.66 1.06
C ARG A 67 -0.77 16.08 0.49
N LEU A 68 -0.47 16.23 -0.79
CA LEU A 68 -0.34 17.56 -1.44
C LEU A 68 -1.68 18.31 -1.49
N PHE A 69 -2.82 17.60 -1.50
CA PHE A 69 -4.15 18.22 -1.49
C PHE A 69 -4.53 18.83 -0.12
N ARG A 70 -3.65 18.71 0.89
CA ARG A 70 -3.63 19.49 2.15
C ARG A 70 -5.00 19.66 2.84
N ASN A 71 -5.81 18.61 2.85
CA ASN A 71 -7.15 18.61 3.44
C ASN A 71 -7.11 18.10 4.90
N ARG A 72 -7.67 18.85 5.86
CA ARG A 72 -7.75 18.48 7.29
C ARG A 72 -9.06 17.77 7.67
N THR A 73 -9.58 16.96 6.75
CA THR A 73 -10.81 16.20 6.95
C THR A 73 -10.58 14.98 7.84
N PHE A 74 -11.65 14.41 8.40
CA PHE A 74 -11.61 13.13 9.11
C PHE A 74 -11.01 12.01 8.24
N LEU A 75 -11.36 12.00 6.95
CA LEU A 75 -10.84 11.06 5.96
C LEU A 75 -9.31 11.10 5.83
N SER A 76 -8.71 12.30 5.87
CA SER A 76 -7.25 12.46 5.85
C SER A 76 -6.57 11.79 7.04
N ARG A 77 -7.21 11.80 8.22
CA ARG A 77 -6.68 11.08 9.40
C ARG A 77 -6.72 9.57 9.21
N ILE A 78 -7.84 9.03 8.69
CA ILE A 78 -7.96 7.61 8.38
C ILE A 78 -6.85 7.18 7.43
N ILE A 79 -6.64 7.93 6.34
CA ILE A 79 -5.61 7.64 5.34
C ILE A 79 -4.20 7.66 5.97
N ASN A 80 -3.90 8.60 6.87
CA ASN A 80 -2.61 8.62 7.56
C ASN A 80 -2.43 7.39 8.46
N TYR A 81 -3.43 7.06 9.29
CA TYR A 81 -3.34 5.91 10.18
C TYR A 81 -3.25 4.58 9.42
N SER A 82 -4.07 4.39 8.38
CA SER A 82 -4.00 3.20 7.54
C SER A 82 -2.64 3.07 6.87
N TYR A 83 -2.05 4.17 6.42
CA TYR A 83 -0.71 4.16 5.81
C TYR A 83 0.37 3.70 6.82
N TYR A 84 0.35 4.22 8.06
CA TYR A 84 1.30 3.76 9.09
C TYR A 84 1.16 2.28 9.44
N VAL A 85 -0.07 1.78 9.55
CA VAL A 85 -0.33 0.35 9.78
C VAL A 85 0.26 -0.49 8.66
N VAL A 86 0.11 -0.05 7.41
CA VAL A 86 0.61 -0.76 6.23
C VAL A 86 2.13 -0.76 6.17
N ILE A 87 2.80 0.34 6.55
CA ILE A 87 4.26 0.38 6.67
C ILE A 87 4.74 -0.71 7.63
N ILE A 88 4.15 -0.77 8.82
CA ILE A 88 4.54 -1.74 9.85
C ILE A 88 4.28 -3.17 9.35
N ALA A 89 3.10 -3.42 8.76
CA ALA A 89 2.75 -4.73 8.22
C ALA A 89 3.71 -5.17 7.09
N ALA A 90 4.06 -4.25 6.17
CA ALA A 90 4.99 -4.52 5.09
C ALA A 90 6.39 -4.85 5.60
N LEU A 91 6.92 -4.06 6.55
CA LEU A 91 8.23 -4.29 7.14
C LEU A 91 8.30 -5.64 7.86
N ILE A 92 7.29 -5.95 8.68
CA ILE A 92 7.20 -7.25 9.37
C ILE A 92 7.15 -8.39 8.35
N THR A 93 6.32 -8.26 7.31
CA THR A 93 6.19 -9.29 6.28
C THR A 93 7.51 -9.52 5.54
N LEU A 94 8.20 -8.46 5.13
CA LEU A 94 9.49 -8.56 4.46
C LEU A 94 10.54 -9.22 5.36
N LEU A 95 10.63 -8.82 6.63
CA LEU A 95 11.56 -9.43 7.59
C LEU A 95 11.29 -10.94 7.76
N LEU A 96 10.02 -11.34 7.84
CA LEU A 96 9.65 -12.74 7.97
C LEU A 96 9.99 -13.56 6.72
N ILE A 97 9.72 -13.04 5.52
CA ILE A 97 10.04 -13.72 4.27
C ILE A 97 11.56 -13.83 4.07
N MET A 98 12.30 -12.75 4.33
CA MET A 98 13.77 -12.73 4.18
C MET A 98 14.50 -13.62 5.18
N ASN A 99 13.90 -13.92 6.34
CA ASN A 99 14.47 -14.86 7.31
C ASN A 99 14.17 -16.33 6.96
N LYS A 100 13.33 -16.59 5.95
CA LYS A 100 12.88 -17.93 5.55
C LYS A 100 13.40 -18.39 4.18
N GLY A 101 13.72 -17.45 3.28
CA GLY A 101 14.40 -17.70 2.00
C GLY A 101 15.90 -17.77 2.17
#